data_AF-A0A1F4ZC62-F1
#
_entry.id   AF-A0A1F4ZC62-F1
#
_cell.length_a   1.000
_cell.length_b   1.000
_cell.length_c   1.000
_cell.angle_alpha   90.00
_cell.angle_beta   90.00
_cell.angle_gamma   90.00
#
_symmetry.space_group_name_H-M   'P 1'
#
loop_
_entity.id
_entity.type
_entity.pdbx_description
1 polymer ?
#
loop_
_entity_poly.entity_id
_entity_poly.type
_entity_poly.pdbx_seq_one_letter_code
_entity_poly.pdbx_strand_id
1 'polypeptide(L)'
;MDVAHVAKLANLILKPGDEKKFQEQFEETLKTVNIINELDTSGVEPTSQVTGLVNVVHQDEIDTSRILPPPSSNNGYFVVPAIFDNE
;
A
#
# COMPACT_ATOMS: atom_id res chain seq x y z
N MET A 1 -4.83 -15.83 11.13
CA MET A 1 -4.48 -14.44 10.75
C MET A 1 -5.58 -13.53 11.28
N ASP A 2 -5.23 -12.40 11.86
CA ASP A 2 -6.22 -11.39 12.27
C ASP A 2 -6.55 -10.48 11.07
N VAL A 3 -7.66 -10.78 10.40
CA VAL A 3 -8.10 -10.05 9.20
C VAL A 3 -8.55 -8.63 9.56
N ALA A 4 -9.16 -8.43 10.73
CA ALA A 4 -9.59 -7.12 11.20
C ALA A 4 -8.39 -6.19 11.44
N HIS A 5 -7.31 -6.71 12.03
CA HIS A 5 -6.08 -5.96 12.24
C HIS A 5 -5.44 -5.51 10.93
N VAL A 6 -5.30 -6.43 9.95
CA VAL A 6 -4.70 -6.09 8.65
C VAL A 6 -5.59 -5.16 7.84
N ALA A 7 -6.91 -5.33 7.88
CA ALA A 7 -7.85 -4.41 7.24
C ALA A 7 -7.74 -2.99 7.82
N LYS A 8 -7.55 -2.85 9.13
CA LYS A 8 -7.31 -1.54 9.78
C LYS A 8 -6.02 -0.90 9.27
N LEU A 9 -4.92 -1.65 9.16
CA LEU A 9 -3.65 -1.14 8.62
C LEU A 9 -3.77 -0.70 7.15
N ALA A 10 -4.55 -1.44 6.37
CA ALA A 10 -4.80 -1.15 4.95
C ALA A 10 -5.91 -0.10 4.72
N ASN A 11 -6.53 0.43 5.78
CA ASN A 11 -7.69 1.31 5.72
C ASN A 11 -8.86 0.73 4.87
N LEU A 12 -9.16 -0.55 5.06
CA LEU A 12 -10.24 -1.27 4.38
C LEU A 12 -11.41 -1.50 5.32
N ILE A 13 -12.63 -1.25 4.82
CA ILE A 13 -13.87 -1.52 5.54
C ILE A 13 -14.33 -2.94 5.20
N LEU A 14 -14.49 -3.79 6.22
CA LEU A 14 -14.98 -5.17 6.07
C LEU A 14 -16.51 -5.20 6.20
N LYS A 15 -17.20 -5.93 5.32
CA LYS A 15 -18.64 -6.17 5.46
C LYS A 15 -18.90 -7.37 6.38
N PRO A 16 -20.11 -7.52 6.93
CA PRO A 16 -20.48 -8.70 7.69
C PRO A 16 -20.27 -9.98 6.88
N GLY A 17 -19.51 -10.93 7.43
CA GLY A 17 -19.18 -12.20 6.77
C GLY A 17 -17.92 -12.20 5.91
N ASP A 18 -17.37 -11.03 5.56
CA ASP A 18 -16.10 -10.94 4.80
C ASP A 18 -14.92 -11.45 5.62
N GLU A 19 -14.93 -11.25 6.93
CA GLU A 19 -13.82 -11.62 7.81
C GLU A 19 -13.49 -13.12 7.73
N LYS A 20 -14.50 -13.98 7.88
CA LYS A 20 -14.31 -15.43 7.81
C LYS A 20 -13.87 -15.87 6.41
N LYS A 21 -14.50 -15.33 5.37
CA LYS A 21 -14.18 -15.64 3.97
C LYS A 21 -12.71 -15.27 3.66
N PHE A 22 -12.30 -14.05 4.01
CA PHE A 22 -10.94 -13.60 3.77
C PHE A 22 -9.94 -14.35 4.62
N GLN A 23 -10.28 -14.72 5.86
CA GLN A 23 -9.41 -15.53 6.69
C GLN A 23 -9.07 -16.88 6.01
N GLU A 24 -10.08 -17.58 5.48
CA GLU A 24 -9.88 -18.84 4.75
C GLU A 24 -9.03 -18.64 3.48
N GLN A 25 -9.33 -17.61 2.69
CA GLN A 25 -8.60 -17.30 1.45
C GLN A 25 -7.14 -16.87 1.70
N PHE A 26 -6.89 -16.08 2.74
CA PHE A 26 -5.53 -15.68 3.13
C PHE A 26 -4.74 -16.88 3.65
N GLU A 27 -5.37 -17.80 4.39
CA GLU A 27 -4.69 -19.01 4.85
C GLU A 27 -4.22 -19.87 3.67
N GLU A 28 -5.03 -20.04 2.64
CA GLU A 28 -4.64 -20.75 1.40
C GLU A 28 -3.52 -20.02 0.65
N THR A 29 -3.60 -18.70 0.55
CA THR A 29 -2.57 -17.88 -0.10
C THR A 29 -1.23 -17.99 0.65
N LEU A 30 -1.24 -17.90 1.98
CA LEU A 30 -0.03 -18.04 2.80
C LEU A 30 0.57 -19.44 2.71
N LYS A 31 -0.27 -20.49 2.64
CA LYS A 31 0.21 -21.86 2.38
C LYS A 31 0.97 -21.95 1.06
N THR A 32 0.47 -21.29 0.01
CA THR A 32 1.14 -21.26 -1.31
C THR A 32 2.45 -20.48 -1.24
N VAL A 33 2.45 -19.30 -0.61
CA VAL A 33 3.67 -18.47 -0.48
C VAL A 33 4.75 -19.15 0.36
N ASN A 34 4.37 -19.97 1.34
CA ASN A 34 5.32 -20.70 2.19
C ASN A 34 6.23 -21.66 1.43
N ILE A 35 5.86 -22.09 0.22
CA ILE A 35 6.70 -22.94 -0.65
C ILE A 35 8.06 -22.26 -0.91
N ILE A 36 8.10 -20.92 -0.95
CA ILE A 36 9.33 -20.15 -1.20
C ILE A 36 10.37 -20.37 -0.08
N ASN A 37 9.95 -20.75 1.13
CA ASN A 37 10.86 -21.01 2.25
C ASN A 37 11.66 -22.33 2.10
N GLU A 38 11.33 -23.18 1.11
CA GLU A 38 12.09 -24.40 0.83
C GLU A 38 13.46 -24.11 0.19
N LEU A 39 13.67 -22.88 -0.30
CA LEU A 39 14.91 -22.43 -0.93
C LEU A 39 15.84 -21.76 0.10
N ASP A 40 17.11 -22.16 0.12
CA ASP A 40 18.13 -21.50 0.96
C ASP A 40 18.56 -20.16 0.33
N THR A 41 18.34 -19.07 1.08
CA THR A 41 18.69 -17.70 0.69
C THR A 41 19.72 -17.05 1.61
N SER A 42 20.37 -17.81 2.50
CA SER A 42 21.28 -17.31 3.54
C SER A 42 22.49 -16.49 3.04
N GLY A 43 22.86 -16.63 1.77
CA GLY A 43 23.92 -15.87 1.11
C GLY A 43 23.47 -15.04 -0.10
N VAL A 44 22.17 -14.84 -0.29
CA VAL A 44 21.62 -14.13 -1.45
C VAL A 44 21.15 -12.73 -1.03
N GLU A 45 21.77 -11.70 -1.61
CA GLU A 45 21.33 -10.32 -1.40
C GLU A 45 19.92 -10.09 -1.99
N PRO A 46 19.03 -9.37 -1.28
CA PRO A 46 17.71 -9.04 -1.81
C PRO A 46 17.78 -8.17 -3.07
N THR A 47 17.00 -8.52 -4.08
CA THR A 47 16.90 -7.72 -5.32
C THR A 47 15.81 -6.66 -5.18
N SER A 48 16.18 -5.40 -4.94
CA SER A 48 15.22 -4.28 -4.84
C SER A 48 14.82 -3.66 -6.19
N GLN A 49 15.72 -3.70 -7.19
CA GLN A 49 15.46 -3.18 -8.53
C GLN A 49 16.24 -3.98 -9.57
N VAL A 50 15.72 -4.04 -10.81
CA VAL A 50 16.34 -4.79 -11.92
C VAL A 50 16.92 -3.89 -13.03
N THR A 51 16.68 -2.58 -12.96
CA THR A 51 17.00 -1.63 -14.03
C THR A 51 18.40 -1.04 -13.93
N GLY A 52 19.07 -1.16 -12.77
CA GLY A 52 20.40 -0.60 -12.52
C GLY A 52 20.43 0.92 -12.46
N LEU A 53 19.28 1.58 -12.29
CA LEU A 53 19.20 3.03 -12.17
C LEU A 53 19.90 3.49 -10.88
N VAL A 54 20.72 4.53 -11.00
CA VAL A 54 21.45 5.13 -9.89
C VAL A 54 21.34 6.65 -10.03
N ASN A 55 21.03 7.33 -8.92
CA ASN A 55 20.99 8.80 -8.84
C ASN A 55 20.11 9.46 -9.91
N VAL A 56 18.90 8.91 -10.14
CA VAL A 56 17.91 9.54 -11.03
C VAL A 56 17.38 10.80 -10.33
N VAL A 57 17.80 11.97 -10.83
CA VAL A 57 17.43 13.27 -10.29
C VAL A 57 16.46 14.00 -11.21
N HIS A 58 15.62 14.84 -10.61
CA HIS A 58 14.76 15.79 -11.30
C HIS A 58 15.42 17.17 -11.29
N GLN A 59 15.37 17.90 -12.40
CA GLN A 59 15.88 19.27 -12.47
C GLN A 59 15.01 20.21 -11.61
N ASP A 60 15.62 21.23 -11.02
CA ASP A 60 14.88 22.25 -10.25
C ASP A 60 14.27 23.29 -11.18
N GLU A 61 13.32 22.85 -12.02
CA GLU A 61 12.61 23.67 -13.00
C GLU A 61 11.10 23.51 -12.86
N ILE A 62 10.34 24.57 -13.14
CA ILE A 62 8.88 24.56 -13.04
C ILE A 62 8.28 23.76 -14.21
N ASP A 63 7.67 22.61 -13.90
CA ASP A 63 6.89 21.81 -14.85
C ASP A 63 5.39 21.93 -14.54
N THR A 64 4.68 22.77 -15.31
CA THR A 64 3.24 22.99 -15.14
C THR A 64 2.37 21.81 -15.59
N SER A 65 2.93 20.82 -16.30
CA SER A 65 2.19 19.64 -16.77
C SER A 65 1.93 18.61 -15.66
N ARG A 66 2.69 18.67 -14.55
CA ARG A 66 2.62 17.73 -13.43
C ARG A 66 1.91 18.32 -12.21
N ILE A 67 1.30 19.49 -12.35
CA ILE A 67 0.48 20.10 -11.31
C ILE A 67 -0.86 19.39 -11.26
N LEU A 68 -1.21 18.85 -10.09
CA LEU A 68 -2.56 18.35 -9.83
C LEU A 68 -3.58 19.47 -10.10
N PRO A 69 -4.62 19.23 -10.91
CA PRO A 69 -5.64 20.24 -11.14
C PRO A 69 -6.24 20.65 -9.79
N PRO A 70 -6.41 21.95 -9.52
CA PRO A 70 -7.03 22.38 -8.28
C PRO A 70 -8.45 21.81 -8.21
N PRO A 71 -8.93 21.45 -7.01
CA PRO A 71 -10.31 21.02 -6.86
C PRO A 71 -11.23 22.14 -7.35
N SER A 72 -12.20 21.77 -8.19
CA SER A 72 -13.14 22.72 -8.81
C SER A 72 -14.11 23.37 -7.82
N SER A 73 -14.10 22.96 -6.55
CA SER A 73 -14.98 23.43 -5.48
C SER A 73 -14.19 23.95 -4.27
N ASN A 74 -14.80 24.83 -3.48
CA ASN A 74 -14.26 25.37 -2.22
C ASN A 74 -12.90 26.10 -2.34
N ASN A 75 -12.85 27.18 -3.13
CA ASN A 75 -11.71 28.12 -3.17
C ASN A 75 -10.32 27.46 -3.41
N GLY A 76 -10.28 26.32 -4.11
CA GLY A 76 -9.03 25.62 -4.42
C GLY A 76 -8.53 24.65 -3.33
N TYR A 77 -9.36 24.33 -2.33
CA TYR A 77 -9.02 23.39 -1.25
C TYR A 77 -9.67 22.02 -1.45
N PHE A 78 -8.93 20.96 -1.11
CA PHE A 78 -9.52 19.63 -0.98
C PHE A 78 -10.34 19.56 0.31
N VAL A 79 -11.62 19.27 0.17
CA VAL A 79 -12.56 19.18 1.29
C VAL A 79 -12.63 17.74 1.75
N VAL A 80 -12.16 17.48 2.96
CA VAL A 80 -12.22 16.18 3.62
C VAL A 80 -12.94 16.32 4.97
N PRO A 81 -13.48 15.22 5.54
CA PRO A 81 -13.96 15.23 6.92
C PRO A 81 -12.86 15.74 7.86
N ALA A 82 -13.25 16.56 8.84
CA ALA A 82 -12.31 17.06 9.83
C ALA A 82 -11.71 15.90 10.64
N ILE A 83 -10.39 15.92 10.83
CA ILE A 83 -9.67 14.95 11.64
C ILE A 83 -9.62 15.51 13.06
N PHE A 84 -10.20 14.78 14.01
CA PHE A 84 -10.12 15.05 15.43
C PHE A 84 -9.40 13.87 16.09
N ASP A 85 -8.59 14.13 17.12
CA ASP A 85 -8.02 13.07 17.93
C ASP A 85 -9.14 12.41 18.74
N ASN A 86 -9.35 11.12 18.52
CA ASN A 86 -10.18 10.29 19.39
C ASN A 86 -9.27 9.77 20.51
N GLU A 87 -9.35 10.35 21.70
CA GLU A 87 -8.86 9.69 22.93
C GLU A 87 -9.61 8.38 23.20
#